data_AF-A0A7S2VUW9-F1
#
_entry.id   AF-A0A7S2VUW9-F1
#
_cell.length_a   1.000
_cell.length_b   1.000
_cell.length_c   1.000
_cell.angle_alpha   90.00
_cell.angle_beta   90.00
_cell.angle_gamma   90.00
#
_symmetry.space_group_name_H-M   'P 1'
#
loop_
_entity.id
_entity.type
_entity.pdbx_description
1 polymer ?
#
loop_
_entity_poly.entity_id
_entity_poly.type
_entity_poly.pdbx_seq_one_letter_code
_entity_poly.pdbx_strand_id
1 'polypeptide(L)'
;WNKQTSEENFIAMIFQNDVEHYISNLTKNYDKNELLLVIQTTLASLLVAMLVHHDRAFNILKTFVHEFLGMSLMVCCVFLPGPLFGHTWIYEWTLHALAIIASDRIAGGPLVNPAVSHAMMWWRKLSIFECASLIGAQLLGAIVGYPITEMLVKFLRPSAFVGGPEFDLNMVTPIDAFANEFAAFALLLCAIFGFCCTSLNHWYYLRQSLLALSIRFIVVLYPRTGPAMNPALGTVWVFYSVGHLPSDLVHYTTYWMAPFLSGVFVTLLWSAATKSGIFSGGL
;
A
#
# COMPACT_ATOMS: atom_id res chain seq x y z
N TRP A 1 -16.43 34.55 33.71
CA TRP A 1 -16.43 33.27 32.97
C TRP A 1 -16.10 33.59 31.53
N ASN A 2 -14.89 33.24 31.06
CA ASN A 2 -14.40 33.62 29.75
C ASN A 2 -15.10 32.77 28.68
N LYS A 3 -15.87 33.42 27.78
CA LYS A 3 -16.56 32.78 26.64
C LYS A 3 -15.62 31.96 25.73
N GLN A 4 -14.34 32.31 25.71
CA GLN A 4 -13.33 31.67 24.87
C GLN A 4 -12.92 30.28 25.37
N THR A 5 -12.93 30.06 26.70
CA THR A 5 -12.64 28.74 27.29
C THR A 5 -13.82 27.78 27.19
N SER A 6 -15.04 28.25 26.93
CA SER A 6 -16.18 27.35 26.69
C SER A 6 -16.24 26.81 25.26
N GLU A 7 -15.78 27.55 24.26
CA GLU A 7 -15.79 27.09 22.86
C GLU A 7 -14.64 26.10 22.57
N GLU A 8 -13.44 26.34 23.11
CA GLU A 8 -12.31 25.40 22.97
C GLU A 8 -12.61 24.05 23.65
N ASN A 9 -13.23 24.08 24.83
CA ASN A 9 -13.67 22.86 25.52
C ASN A 9 -14.83 22.16 24.80
N PHE A 10 -15.71 22.90 24.12
CA PHE A 10 -16.81 22.31 23.35
C PHE A 10 -16.31 21.64 22.06
N ILE A 11 -15.37 22.27 21.35
CA ILE A 11 -14.71 21.67 20.18
C ILE A 11 -13.91 20.44 20.61
N ALA A 12 -13.10 20.52 21.67
CA ALA A 12 -12.36 19.38 22.18
C ALA A 12 -13.27 18.22 22.63
N MET A 13 -14.43 18.50 23.24
CA MET A 13 -15.38 17.49 23.67
C MET A 13 -16.16 16.84 22.51
N ILE A 14 -16.53 17.61 21.47
CA ILE A 14 -17.08 17.05 20.22
C ILE A 14 -16.03 16.14 19.58
N PHE A 15 -14.80 16.62 19.42
CA PHE A 15 -13.73 15.82 18.84
C PHE A 15 -13.42 14.56 19.68
N GLN A 16 -13.47 14.61 21.01
CA GLN A 16 -13.11 13.46 21.83
C GLN A 16 -14.19 12.36 21.83
N ASN A 17 -15.47 12.72 22.01
CA ASN A 17 -16.57 11.76 21.97
C ASN A 17 -16.79 11.21 20.56
N ASP A 18 -16.63 12.04 19.54
CA ASP A 18 -16.70 11.58 18.16
C ASP A 18 -15.49 10.70 17.84
N VAL A 19 -14.26 11.03 18.26
CA VAL A 19 -13.08 10.20 17.97
C VAL A 19 -13.14 8.83 18.65
N GLU A 20 -13.59 8.70 19.90
CA GLU A 20 -13.72 7.37 20.53
C GLU A 20 -14.83 6.54 19.90
N HIS A 21 -15.99 7.14 19.64
CA HIS A 21 -17.06 6.49 18.88
C HIS A 21 -16.59 6.12 17.47
N TYR A 22 -15.75 6.96 16.88
CA TYR A 22 -15.21 6.80 15.54
C TYR A 22 -14.13 5.72 15.49
N ILE A 23 -13.19 5.66 16.42
CA ILE A 23 -12.22 4.55 16.56
C ILE A 23 -12.95 3.23 16.77
N SER A 24 -13.99 3.24 17.62
CA SER A 24 -14.89 2.09 17.79
C SER A 24 -15.54 1.66 16.47
N ASN A 25 -15.95 2.62 15.63
CA ASN A 25 -16.55 2.35 14.32
C ASN A 25 -15.52 1.95 13.24
N LEU A 26 -14.33 2.55 13.24
CA LEU A 26 -13.19 2.25 12.37
C LEU A 26 -12.77 0.79 12.49
N THR A 27 -12.87 0.23 13.70
CA THR A 27 -12.56 -1.18 13.97
C THR A 27 -13.77 -2.09 14.03
N LYS A 28 -14.99 -1.57 13.83
CA LYS A 28 -16.22 -2.37 13.99
C LYS A 28 -16.30 -3.47 12.94
N ASN A 29 -15.73 -3.22 11.77
CA ASN A 29 -15.73 -4.21 10.70
C ASN A 29 -14.74 -5.33 11.00
N TYR A 30 -13.60 -5.05 11.65
CA TYR A 30 -12.55 -6.05 11.87
C TYR A 30 -12.85 -7.02 13.02
N ASP A 31 -12.53 -8.29 12.81
CA ASP A 31 -12.33 -9.25 13.89
C ASP A 31 -11.18 -8.75 14.77
N LYS A 32 -11.51 -8.54 16.05
CA LYS A 32 -10.58 -7.93 17.01
C LYS A 32 -9.34 -8.79 17.25
N ASN A 33 -9.47 -10.11 17.20
CA ASN A 33 -8.34 -11.01 17.44
C ASN A 33 -7.39 -10.99 16.24
N GLU A 34 -7.92 -11.00 15.02
CA GLU A 34 -7.11 -10.91 13.80
C GLU A 34 -6.44 -9.54 13.68
N LEU A 35 -7.15 -8.44 13.98
CA LEU A 35 -6.56 -7.10 13.99
C LEU A 35 -5.43 -7.02 15.02
N LEU A 36 -5.65 -7.54 16.22
CA LEU A 36 -4.64 -7.59 17.27
C LEU A 36 -3.42 -8.43 16.83
N LEU A 37 -3.65 -9.57 16.18
CA LEU A 37 -2.58 -10.42 15.64
C LEU A 37 -1.73 -9.68 14.60
N VAL A 38 -2.36 -8.94 13.66
CA VAL A 38 -1.63 -8.14 12.66
C VAL A 38 -0.80 -7.04 13.32
N ILE A 39 -1.37 -6.33 14.29
CA ILE A 39 -0.65 -5.28 15.04
C ILE A 39 0.53 -5.88 15.81
N GLN A 40 0.31 -6.95 16.57
CA GLN A 40 1.35 -7.60 17.37
C GLN A 40 2.48 -8.13 16.48
N THR A 41 2.15 -8.81 15.39
CA THR A 41 3.14 -9.36 14.46
C THR A 41 3.96 -8.24 13.80
N THR A 42 3.31 -7.12 13.45
CA THR A 42 3.98 -5.96 12.87
C THR A 42 4.92 -5.27 13.87
N LEU A 43 4.47 -5.05 15.10
CA LEU A 43 5.31 -4.44 16.14
C LEU A 43 6.48 -5.35 16.52
N ALA A 44 6.26 -6.67 16.55
CA ALA A 44 7.31 -7.65 16.77
C ALA A 44 8.34 -7.64 15.63
N SER A 45 7.92 -7.57 14.35
CA SER A 45 8.86 -7.53 13.22
C SER A 45 9.69 -6.24 13.22
N LEU A 46 9.08 -5.09 13.54
CA LEU A 46 9.77 -3.81 13.73
C LEU A 46 10.81 -3.91 14.86
N LEU A 47 10.41 -4.42 16.03
CA LEU A 47 11.31 -4.57 17.17
C LEU A 47 12.49 -5.47 16.83
N VAL A 48 12.25 -6.62 16.18
CA VAL A 48 13.32 -7.53 15.75
C VAL A 48 14.26 -6.83 14.76
N ALA A 49 13.73 -6.09 13.77
CA ALA A 49 14.55 -5.34 12.83
C ALA A 49 15.43 -4.29 13.53
N MET A 50 14.88 -3.56 14.50
CA MET A 50 15.61 -2.59 15.31
C MET A 50 16.68 -3.24 16.20
N LEU A 51 16.42 -4.43 16.75
CA LEU A 51 17.41 -5.13 17.59
C LEU A 51 18.55 -5.71 16.76
N VAL A 52 18.25 -6.32 15.60
CA VAL A 52 19.27 -6.88 14.70
C VAL A 52 20.17 -5.78 14.13
N HIS A 53 19.59 -4.63 13.78
CA HIS A 53 20.29 -3.49 13.23
C HIS A 53 20.27 -2.30 14.20
N HIS A 54 20.70 -2.53 15.44
CA HIS A 54 20.65 -1.55 16.53
C HIS A 54 21.34 -0.22 16.20
N ASP A 55 22.40 -0.25 15.41
CA ASP A 55 23.12 0.92 14.88
C ASP A 55 22.26 1.78 13.95
N ARG A 56 21.22 1.20 13.35
CA ARG A 56 20.27 1.83 12.42
C ARG A 56 18.84 1.86 12.95
N ALA A 57 18.61 1.55 14.23
CA ALA A 57 17.26 1.41 14.80
C ALA A 57 16.37 2.64 14.57
N PHE A 58 16.91 3.86 14.75
CA PHE A 58 16.16 5.09 14.50
C PHE A 58 15.78 5.26 13.03
N ASN A 59 16.68 4.89 12.10
CA ASN A 59 16.39 4.95 10.67
C ASN A 59 15.32 3.92 10.28
N ILE A 60 15.36 2.73 10.86
CA ILE A 60 14.34 1.69 10.65
C ILE A 60 12.97 2.18 11.13
N LEU A 61 12.90 2.75 12.34
CA LEU A 61 11.65 3.32 12.86
C LEU A 61 11.13 4.46 11.97
N LYS A 62 12.01 5.34 11.51
CA LYS A 62 11.65 6.42 10.59
C LYS A 62 11.08 5.88 9.28
N THR A 63 11.76 4.90 8.66
CA THR A 63 11.28 4.27 7.41
C THR A 63 9.96 3.54 7.63
N PHE A 64 9.78 2.88 8.78
CA PHE A 64 8.50 2.27 9.15
C PHE A 64 7.37 3.30 9.18
N VAL A 65 7.57 4.45 9.85
CA VAL A 65 6.56 5.53 9.91
C VAL A 65 6.28 6.08 8.51
N HIS A 66 7.31 6.25 7.69
CA HIS A 66 7.18 6.68 6.31
C HIS A 66 6.32 5.71 5.48
N GLU A 67 6.57 4.41 5.56
CA GLU A 67 5.77 3.38 4.88
C GLU A 67 4.31 3.37 5.35
N PHE A 68 4.10 3.46 6.67
CA PHE A 68 2.77 3.51 7.27
C PHE A 68 1.97 4.71 6.74
N LEU A 69 2.53 5.92 6.85
CA LEU A 69 1.86 7.16 6.41
C LEU A 69 1.66 7.18 4.89
N GLY A 70 2.67 6.75 4.12
CA GLY A 70 2.59 6.69 2.67
C GLY A 70 1.50 5.74 2.21
N MET A 71 1.39 4.57 2.85
CA MET A 71 0.38 3.59 2.47
C MET A 71 -1.04 4.03 2.86
N SER A 72 -1.22 4.65 4.03
CA SER A 72 -2.51 5.26 4.39
C SER A 72 -2.94 6.33 3.39
N LEU A 73 -2.03 7.22 3.01
CA LEU A 73 -2.29 8.28 2.02
C LEU A 73 -2.57 7.69 0.63
N MET A 74 -1.83 6.66 0.22
CA MET A 74 -2.04 5.94 -1.03
C MET A 74 -3.47 5.40 -1.12
N VAL A 75 -3.92 4.68 -0.09
CA VAL A 75 -5.29 4.13 -0.05
C VAL A 75 -6.32 5.26 -0.14
N CYS A 76 -6.15 6.33 0.65
CA CYS A 76 -7.05 7.47 0.60
C CYS A 76 -7.15 8.07 -0.80
N CYS A 77 -6.04 8.39 -1.45
CA CYS A 77 -6.09 9.08 -2.74
C CYS A 77 -6.51 8.16 -3.90
N VAL A 78 -6.20 6.86 -3.85
CA VAL A 78 -6.51 5.92 -4.93
C VAL A 78 -7.97 5.48 -4.94
N PHE A 79 -8.59 5.27 -3.77
CA PHE A 79 -9.96 4.74 -3.68
C PHE A 79 -11.04 5.80 -3.47
N LEU A 80 -10.67 7.06 -3.20
CA LEU A 80 -11.59 8.20 -3.12
C LEU A 80 -12.31 8.61 -4.43
N PRO A 81 -11.69 8.56 -5.64
CA PRO A 81 -12.27 9.17 -6.83
C PRO A 81 -13.59 8.54 -7.27
N GLY A 82 -13.64 7.20 -7.34
CA GLY A 82 -14.81 6.45 -7.82
C GLY A 82 -16.07 6.72 -7.00
N PRO A 83 -16.05 6.58 -5.67
CA PRO A 83 -17.19 6.86 -4.82
C PRO A 83 -17.66 8.32 -4.86
N LEU A 84 -16.73 9.27 -4.91
CA LEU A 84 -17.08 10.71 -4.90
C LEU A 84 -17.58 11.20 -6.25
N PHE A 85 -16.86 10.90 -7.32
CA PHE A 85 -17.05 11.53 -8.63
C PHE A 85 -17.51 10.57 -9.73
N GLY A 86 -17.68 9.28 -9.39
CA GLY A 86 -17.90 8.22 -10.37
C GLY A 86 -16.61 7.76 -11.05
N HIS A 87 -16.68 6.63 -11.75
CA HIS A 87 -15.56 6.06 -12.50
C HIS A 87 -15.33 6.83 -13.80
N THR A 88 -14.65 7.97 -13.68
CA THR A 88 -14.22 8.77 -14.82
C THR A 88 -12.70 8.83 -14.89
N TRP A 89 -12.17 8.70 -16.10
CA TRP A 89 -10.72 8.63 -16.31
C TRP A 89 -10.00 9.87 -15.77
N ILE A 90 -10.56 11.07 -15.92
CA ILE A 90 -9.86 12.28 -15.49
C ILE A 90 -9.60 12.32 -13.97
N TYR A 91 -10.59 11.98 -13.14
CA TYR A 91 -10.43 12.03 -11.69
C TYR A 91 -9.55 10.89 -11.18
N GLU A 92 -9.78 9.68 -11.68
CA GLU A 92 -9.01 8.52 -11.23
C GLU A 92 -7.53 8.64 -11.60
N TRP A 93 -7.20 9.11 -12.81
CA TRP A 93 -5.81 9.29 -13.22
C TRP A 93 -5.14 10.45 -12.47
N THR A 94 -5.85 11.57 -12.28
CA THR A 94 -5.31 12.74 -11.58
C THR A 94 -5.06 12.46 -10.11
N LEU A 95 -6.05 11.91 -9.39
CA LEU A 95 -5.90 11.59 -7.97
C LEU A 95 -4.92 10.45 -7.73
N HIS A 96 -4.79 9.49 -8.65
CA HIS A 96 -3.74 8.49 -8.57
C HIS A 96 -2.34 9.11 -8.72
N ALA A 97 -2.14 10.03 -9.67
CA ALA A 97 -0.87 10.75 -9.79
C ALA A 97 -0.55 11.60 -8.56
N LEU A 98 -1.55 12.26 -7.99
CA LEU A 98 -1.42 12.95 -6.71
C LEU A 98 -1.08 11.99 -5.58
N ALA A 99 -1.67 10.79 -5.55
CA ALA A 99 -1.36 9.76 -4.55
C ALA A 99 0.13 9.39 -4.57
N ILE A 100 0.69 9.09 -5.75
CA ILE A 100 2.11 8.75 -5.89
C ILE A 100 3.01 9.90 -5.41
N ILE A 101 2.77 11.12 -5.92
CA ILE A 101 3.62 12.27 -5.61
C ILE A 101 3.51 12.68 -4.14
N ALA A 102 2.29 12.67 -3.58
CA ALA A 102 2.04 13.06 -2.20
C ALA A 102 2.59 12.01 -1.23
N SER A 103 2.40 10.72 -1.52
CA SER A 103 2.99 9.64 -0.70
C SER A 103 4.52 9.75 -0.67
N ASP A 104 5.16 10.03 -1.81
CA ASP A 104 6.61 10.23 -1.86
C ASP A 104 7.05 11.51 -1.11
N ARG A 105 6.44 12.67 -1.36
CA ARG A 105 6.89 13.93 -0.74
C ARG A 105 6.54 14.07 0.74
N ILE A 106 5.34 13.67 1.13
CA ILE A 106 4.82 13.92 2.48
C ILE A 106 5.31 12.84 3.43
N ALA A 107 5.27 11.58 2.99
CA ALA A 107 5.68 10.46 3.81
C ALA A 107 7.16 10.08 3.61
N GLY A 108 7.95 10.84 2.85
CA GLY A 108 9.41 10.72 2.82
C GLY A 108 9.96 9.57 1.98
N GLY A 109 9.37 9.34 0.81
CA GLY A 109 9.80 8.38 -0.22
C GLY A 109 9.56 6.89 0.08
N PRO A 110 8.40 6.48 0.64
CA PRO A 110 8.13 5.08 0.92
C PRO A 110 7.90 4.24 -0.35
N LEU A 111 8.13 2.92 -0.24
CA LEU A 111 7.87 1.94 -1.28
C LEU A 111 6.38 1.63 -1.44
N VAL A 112 5.60 1.72 -0.34
CA VAL A 112 4.14 1.54 -0.25
C VAL A 112 3.59 0.27 -0.90
N ASN A 113 4.40 -0.77 -1.00
CA ASN A 113 4.04 -2.03 -1.65
C ASN A 113 4.87 -3.21 -1.11
N PRO A 114 4.25 -4.23 -0.50
CA PRO A 114 4.96 -5.40 0.02
C PRO A 114 5.77 -6.15 -1.03
N ALA A 115 5.25 -6.26 -2.26
CA ALA A 115 5.94 -6.96 -3.34
C ALA A 115 7.15 -6.18 -3.85
N VAL A 116 7.11 -4.84 -3.82
CA VAL A 116 8.28 -4.00 -4.11
C VAL A 116 9.33 -4.14 -3.00
N SER A 117 8.91 -4.16 -1.74
CA SER A 117 9.81 -4.38 -0.59
C SER A 117 10.52 -5.75 -0.68
N HIS A 118 9.77 -6.79 -1.04
CA HIS A 118 10.32 -8.12 -1.32
C HIS A 118 11.30 -8.12 -2.49
N ALA A 119 10.98 -7.43 -3.60
CA ALA A 119 11.90 -7.28 -4.73
C ALA A 119 13.20 -6.54 -4.32
N MET A 120 13.10 -5.47 -3.53
CA MET A 120 14.27 -4.73 -3.00
C MET A 120 15.12 -5.60 -2.07
N MET A 121 14.53 -6.51 -1.30
CA MET A 121 15.26 -7.50 -0.50
C MET A 121 16.08 -8.43 -1.40
N TRP A 122 15.46 -9.01 -2.44
CA TRP A 122 16.17 -9.82 -3.42
C TRP A 122 17.26 -9.02 -4.13
N TRP A 123 17.01 -7.74 -4.42
CA TRP A 123 18.02 -6.86 -5.02
C TRP A 123 19.13 -6.41 -4.05
N ARG A 124 19.14 -6.94 -2.81
CA ARG A 124 20.09 -6.64 -1.73
C ARG A 124 20.08 -5.19 -1.26
N LYS A 125 18.95 -4.49 -1.42
CA LYS A 125 18.73 -3.13 -0.90
C LYS A 125 18.09 -3.13 0.48
N LEU A 126 17.43 -4.23 0.86
CA LEU A 126 16.85 -4.43 2.19
C LEU A 126 17.31 -5.77 2.75
N SER A 127 17.50 -5.85 4.06
CA SER A 127 17.56 -7.13 4.78
C SER A 127 16.18 -7.75 4.92
N ILE A 128 16.11 -9.04 5.25
CA ILE A 128 14.84 -9.74 5.48
C ILE A 128 14.03 -9.13 6.63
N PHE A 129 14.69 -8.67 7.70
CA PHE A 129 14.03 -8.05 8.84
C PHE A 129 13.51 -6.65 8.51
N GLU A 130 14.28 -5.84 7.77
CA GLU A 130 13.79 -4.56 7.26
C GLU A 130 12.58 -4.79 6.34
N CYS A 131 12.66 -5.73 5.39
CA CYS A 131 11.55 -6.09 4.51
C CYS A 131 10.28 -6.45 5.30
N ALA A 132 10.38 -7.34 6.29
CA ALA A 132 9.24 -7.74 7.13
C ALA A 132 8.63 -6.55 7.91
N SER A 133 9.49 -5.65 8.42
CA SER A 133 9.07 -4.42 9.10
C SER A 133 8.31 -3.48 8.16
N LEU A 134 8.78 -3.28 6.92
CA LEU A 134 8.11 -2.43 5.93
C LEU A 134 6.77 -3.03 5.46
N ILE A 135 6.71 -4.34 5.25
CA ILE A 135 5.45 -5.04 4.91
C ILE A 135 4.41 -4.82 6.03
N GLY A 136 4.82 -4.97 7.28
CA GLY A 136 3.94 -4.70 8.42
C GLY A 136 3.45 -3.26 8.45
N ALA A 137 4.34 -2.28 8.25
CA ALA A 137 3.96 -0.87 8.16
C ALA A 137 2.93 -0.60 7.06
N GLN A 138 3.11 -1.21 5.88
CA GLN A 138 2.20 -1.08 4.74
C GLN A 138 0.84 -1.71 5.04
N LEU A 139 0.80 -2.89 5.68
CA LEU A 139 -0.46 -3.51 6.11
C LEU A 139 -1.22 -2.62 7.11
N LEU A 140 -0.53 -2.11 8.14
CA LEU A 140 -1.14 -1.19 9.11
C LEU A 140 -1.61 0.11 8.45
N GLY A 141 -0.80 0.66 7.53
CA GLY A 141 -1.15 1.85 6.79
C GLY A 141 -2.43 1.68 5.98
N ALA A 142 -2.61 0.52 5.34
CA ALA A 142 -3.84 0.19 4.63
C ALA A 142 -5.03 -0.04 5.57
N ILE A 143 -4.82 -0.69 6.74
CA ILE A 143 -5.86 -0.94 7.74
C ILE A 143 -6.43 0.38 8.25
N VAL A 144 -5.59 1.41 8.37
CA VAL A 144 -6.03 2.76 8.72
C VAL A 144 -6.61 3.51 7.50
N GLY A 145 -6.02 3.31 6.32
CA GLY A 145 -6.37 4.03 5.10
C GLY A 145 -7.79 3.77 4.61
N TYR A 146 -8.26 2.52 4.58
CA TYR A 146 -9.60 2.19 4.07
C TYR A 146 -10.72 2.82 4.89
N PRO A 147 -10.72 2.68 6.23
CA PRO A 147 -11.71 3.34 7.08
C PRO A 147 -11.68 4.88 7.00
N ILE A 148 -10.50 5.51 6.92
CA ILE A 148 -10.40 6.97 6.68
C ILE A 148 -11.03 7.34 5.34
N THR A 149 -10.78 6.54 4.30
CA THR A 149 -11.38 6.76 2.98
C THR A 149 -12.90 6.70 3.06
N GLU A 150 -13.46 5.69 3.74
CA GLU A 150 -14.90 5.61 3.97
C GLU A 150 -15.43 6.80 4.75
N MET A 151 -14.71 7.27 5.78
CA MET A 151 -15.06 8.50 6.50
C MET A 151 -15.30 9.65 5.55
N LEU A 152 -14.30 9.92 4.69
CA LEU A 152 -14.29 11.08 3.81
C LEU A 152 -15.37 10.94 2.75
N VAL A 153 -15.56 9.73 2.22
CA VAL A 153 -16.63 9.43 1.27
C VAL A 153 -18.00 9.60 1.91
N LYS A 154 -18.25 9.06 3.10
CA LYS A 154 -19.54 9.17 3.79
C LYS A 154 -19.84 10.60 4.24
N PHE A 155 -18.82 11.34 4.66
CA PHE A 155 -18.93 12.75 5.02
C PHE A 155 -19.37 13.61 3.82
N LEU A 156 -18.75 13.40 2.66
CA LEU A 156 -19.04 14.17 1.44
C LEU A 156 -20.27 13.65 0.67
N ARG A 157 -20.52 12.33 0.73
CA ARG A 157 -21.54 11.64 -0.06
C ARG A 157 -22.08 10.41 0.72
N PRO A 158 -23.04 10.60 1.64
CA PRO A 158 -23.48 9.56 2.59
C PRO A 158 -23.93 8.22 1.97
N SER A 159 -24.49 8.26 0.75
CA SER A 159 -24.94 7.07 0.04
C SER A 159 -23.86 6.35 -0.78
N ALA A 160 -22.66 6.92 -0.90
CA ALA A 160 -21.58 6.32 -1.67
C ALA A 160 -20.87 5.21 -0.88
N PHE A 161 -20.23 4.29 -1.61
CA PHE A 161 -19.51 3.13 -1.06
C PHE A 161 -18.08 3.14 -1.58
N VAL A 162 -17.11 2.87 -0.70
CA VAL A 162 -15.70 2.71 -1.07
C VAL A 162 -15.50 1.29 -1.56
N GLY A 163 -14.88 1.11 -2.73
CA GLY A 163 -14.49 -0.21 -3.23
C GLY A 163 -13.00 -0.50 -3.05
N GLY A 164 -12.57 -1.70 -3.42
CA GLY A 164 -11.16 -2.09 -3.46
C GLY A 164 -10.88 -3.23 -4.42
N PRO A 165 -9.62 -3.74 -4.45
CA PRO A 165 -9.23 -4.83 -5.33
C PRO A 165 -9.96 -6.13 -4.98
N GLU A 166 -10.73 -6.66 -5.92
CA GLU A 166 -11.44 -7.93 -5.77
C GLU A 166 -11.63 -8.61 -7.13
N PHE A 167 -11.89 -9.92 -7.10
CA PHE A 167 -12.33 -10.67 -8.27
C PHE A 167 -13.39 -11.70 -7.90
N ASP A 168 -14.25 -11.99 -8.86
CA ASP A 168 -15.26 -13.03 -8.75
C ASP A 168 -14.73 -14.33 -9.38
N LEU A 169 -14.63 -15.38 -8.56
CA LEU A 169 -14.24 -16.73 -9.00
C LEU A 169 -15.21 -17.36 -10.00
N ASN A 170 -16.44 -16.85 -10.11
CA ASN A 170 -17.37 -17.26 -11.15
C ASN A 170 -17.03 -16.67 -12.53
N MET A 171 -16.27 -15.57 -12.56
CA MET A 171 -15.90 -14.86 -13.78
C MET A 171 -14.43 -15.02 -14.16
N VAL A 172 -13.55 -15.26 -13.19
CA VAL A 172 -12.09 -15.32 -13.38
C VAL A 172 -11.54 -16.61 -12.78
N THR A 173 -10.83 -17.39 -13.60
CA THR A 173 -10.19 -18.61 -13.10
C THR A 173 -9.00 -18.24 -12.19
N PRO A 174 -8.65 -19.07 -11.19
CA PRO A 174 -7.49 -18.82 -10.33
C PRO A 174 -6.17 -18.62 -11.11
N ILE A 175 -6.00 -19.34 -12.22
CA ILE A 175 -4.81 -19.22 -13.08
C ILE A 175 -4.81 -17.88 -13.80
N ASP A 176 -5.95 -17.43 -14.31
CA ASP A 176 -6.09 -16.11 -14.93
C ASP A 176 -5.82 -14.98 -13.94
N ALA A 177 -6.33 -15.11 -12.71
CA ALA A 177 -6.11 -14.14 -11.64
C ALA A 177 -4.61 -14.04 -11.28
N PHE A 178 -3.96 -15.19 -11.09
CA PHE A 178 -2.52 -15.28 -10.86
C PHE A 178 -1.71 -14.65 -12.01
N ALA A 179 -2.02 -15.02 -13.26
CA ALA A 179 -1.31 -14.50 -14.43
C ALA A 179 -1.50 -12.98 -14.59
N ASN A 180 -2.70 -12.47 -14.28
CA ASN A 180 -3.02 -11.05 -14.31
C ASN A 180 -2.13 -10.26 -13.32
N GLU A 181 -2.09 -10.66 -12.04
CA GLU A 181 -1.27 -10.00 -11.01
C GLU A 181 0.24 -10.18 -11.26
N PHE A 182 0.68 -11.36 -11.71
CA PHE A 182 2.08 -11.61 -12.06
C PHE A 182 2.56 -10.64 -13.16
N ALA A 183 1.81 -10.54 -14.26
CA ALA A 183 2.17 -9.70 -15.40
C ALA A 183 2.06 -8.20 -15.06
N ALA A 184 0.99 -7.80 -14.36
CA ALA A 184 0.81 -6.43 -13.90
C ALA A 184 1.97 -5.98 -13.00
N PHE A 185 2.34 -6.81 -12.02
CA PHE A 185 3.47 -6.50 -11.15
C PHE A 185 4.82 -6.52 -11.88
N ALA A 186 4.99 -7.38 -12.89
CA ALA A 186 6.22 -7.42 -13.69
C ALA A 186 6.44 -6.09 -14.41
N LEU A 187 5.39 -5.57 -15.04
CA LEU A 187 5.44 -4.27 -15.72
C LEU A 187 5.67 -3.12 -14.74
N LEU A 188 5.03 -3.17 -13.57
CA LEU A 188 5.25 -2.18 -12.51
C LEU A 188 6.73 -2.16 -12.08
N LEU A 189 7.31 -3.32 -11.81
CA LEU A 189 8.70 -3.38 -11.36
C LEU A 189 9.69 -2.99 -12.46
N CYS A 190 9.40 -3.32 -13.72
CA CYS A 190 10.13 -2.78 -14.88
C CYS A 190 10.08 -1.25 -14.94
N ALA A 191 8.91 -0.64 -14.70
CA ALA A 191 8.77 0.82 -14.65
C ALA A 191 9.57 1.43 -13.48
N ILE A 192 9.49 0.82 -12.28
CA ILE A 192 10.27 1.26 -11.11
C ILE A 192 11.77 1.20 -11.41
N PHE A 193 12.29 0.09 -11.93
CA PHE A 193 13.70 0.00 -12.26
C PHE A 193 14.09 0.96 -13.40
N GLY A 194 13.29 1.03 -14.46
CA GLY A 194 13.54 1.90 -15.60
C GLY A 194 13.57 3.39 -15.23
N PHE A 195 12.69 3.84 -14.34
CA PHE A 195 12.58 5.27 -14.01
C PHE A 195 13.37 5.67 -12.75
N CYS A 196 13.42 4.80 -11.73
CA CYS A 196 14.04 5.11 -10.44
C CYS A 196 15.48 4.61 -10.32
N CYS A 197 15.91 3.70 -11.17
CA CYS A 197 17.24 3.08 -11.07
C CYS A 197 18.16 3.40 -12.27
N THR A 198 17.76 4.35 -13.11
CA THR A 198 18.54 4.85 -14.24
C THR A 198 18.84 6.35 -14.08
N SER A 199 19.42 6.98 -15.10
CA SER A 199 19.65 8.43 -15.13
C SER A 199 18.35 9.26 -15.03
N LEU A 200 17.18 8.67 -15.29
CA LEU A 200 15.89 9.34 -15.08
C LEU A 200 15.64 9.67 -13.61
N ASN A 201 16.36 9.03 -12.68
CA ASN A 201 16.27 9.29 -11.26
C ASN A 201 16.62 10.74 -10.87
N HIS A 202 17.32 11.48 -11.71
CA HIS A 202 17.63 12.90 -11.46
C HIS A 202 16.41 13.82 -11.66
N TRP A 203 15.43 13.43 -12.47
CA TRP A 203 14.29 14.28 -12.84
C TRP A 203 13.04 13.91 -12.03
N TYR A 204 12.97 14.40 -10.79
CA TYR A 204 11.93 14.00 -9.83
C TYR A 204 10.50 14.01 -10.40
N TYR A 205 10.03 15.16 -10.90
CA TYR A 205 8.64 15.30 -11.35
C TYR A 205 8.35 14.47 -12.60
N LEU A 206 9.32 14.35 -13.51
CA LEU A 206 9.19 13.50 -14.69
C LEU A 206 9.09 12.04 -14.26
N ARG A 207 10.01 11.56 -13.42
CA ARG A 207 10.03 10.19 -12.90
C ARG A 207 8.72 9.84 -12.19
N GLN A 208 8.27 10.65 -11.24
CA GLN A 208 7.06 10.35 -10.48
C GLN A 208 5.80 10.42 -11.34
N SER A 209 5.74 11.34 -12.30
CA SER A 209 4.60 11.42 -13.23
C SER A 209 4.56 10.21 -14.17
N LEU A 210 5.72 9.77 -14.68
CA LEU A 210 5.81 8.56 -15.49
C LEU A 210 5.44 7.31 -14.69
N LEU A 211 5.90 7.20 -13.44
CA LEU A 211 5.55 6.09 -12.56
C LEU A 211 4.05 6.04 -12.29
N ALA A 212 3.43 7.19 -11.95
CA ALA A 212 1.99 7.28 -11.77
C ALA A 212 1.19 6.90 -13.02
N LEU A 213 1.62 7.41 -14.18
CA LEU A 213 1.02 7.08 -15.48
C LEU A 213 1.13 5.58 -15.77
N SER A 214 2.29 4.99 -15.55
CA SER A 214 2.52 3.56 -15.74
C SER A 214 1.67 2.71 -14.82
N ILE A 215 1.62 3.00 -13.50
CA ILE A 215 0.77 2.26 -12.56
C ILE A 215 -0.68 2.31 -13.03
N ARG A 216 -1.21 3.51 -13.34
CA ARG A 216 -2.61 3.64 -13.76
C ARG A 216 -2.88 2.95 -15.09
N PHE A 217 -1.97 3.04 -16.05
CA PHE A 217 -2.09 2.33 -17.33
C PHE A 217 -2.11 0.81 -17.13
N ILE A 218 -1.27 0.27 -16.25
CA ILE A 218 -1.24 -1.16 -15.92
C ILE A 218 -2.56 -1.58 -15.26
N VAL A 219 -3.11 -0.76 -14.33
CA VAL A 219 -4.42 -1.01 -13.72
C VAL A 219 -5.53 -1.13 -14.77
N VAL A 220 -5.51 -0.29 -15.80
CA VAL A 220 -6.49 -0.35 -16.90
C VAL A 220 -6.26 -1.57 -17.80
N LEU A 221 -5.00 -1.95 -18.03
CA LEU A 221 -4.64 -3.06 -18.93
C LEU A 221 -4.91 -4.45 -18.31
N TYR A 222 -4.82 -4.57 -16.98
CA TYR A 222 -4.96 -5.83 -16.24
C TYR A 222 -6.14 -5.81 -15.25
N PRO A 223 -7.39 -5.55 -15.69
CA PRO A 223 -8.50 -5.25 -14.78
C PRO A 223 -9.05 -6.46 -14.02
N ARG A 224 -8.64 -7.69 -14.36
CA ARG A 224 -9.33 -8.93 -13.95
C ARG A 224 -9.37 -9.18 -12.44
N THR A 225 -8.42 -8.63 -11.69
CA THR A 225 -8.29 -8.80 -10.24
C THR A 225 -8.53 -7.52 -9.45
N GLY A 226 -9.15 -6.51 -10.08
CA GLY A 226 -9.19 -5.16 -9.54
C GLY A 226 -7.76 -4.65 -9.28
N PRO A 227 -6.87 -4.79 -10.26
CA PRO A 227 -5.44 -5.06 -10.13
C PRO A 227 -4.82 -4.37 -8.93
N ALA A 228 -4.51 -5.18 -7.92
CA ALA A 228 -3.90 -4.66 -6.72
C ALA A 228 -2.44 -4.31 -7.00
N MET A 229 -1.70 -5.22 -7.67
CA MET A 229 -0.24 -5.23 -7.82
C MET A 229 0.50 -5.06 -6.47
N ASN A 230 -0.24 -5.15 -5.38
CA ASN A 230 0.13 -4.69 -4.06
C ASN A 230 -0.61 -5.57 -3.06
N PRO A 231 0.07 -6.56 -2.46
CA PRO A 231 -0.57 -7.52 -1.58
C PRO A 231 -1.34 -6.90 -0.41
N ALA A 232 -0.88 -5.74 0.08
CA ALA A 232 -1.53 -5.03 1.17
C ALA A 232 -2.89 -4.44 0.75
N LEU A 233 -3.03 -3.93 -0.48
CA LEU A 233 -4.30 -3.38 -0.95
C LEU A 233 -5.38 -4.46 -1.04
N GLY A 234 -5.11 -5.57 -1.73
CA GLY A 234 -6.11 -6.64 -1.89
C GLY A 234 -6.47 -7.31 -0.56
N THR A 235 -5.47 -7.63 0.27
CA THR A 235 -5.71 -8.34 1.54
C THR A 235 -6.45 -7.49 2.55
N VAL A 236 -6.04 -6.22 2.69
CA VAL A 236 -6.68 -5.35 3.68
C VAL A 236 -8.04 -4.88 3.19
N TRP A 237 -8.28 -4.76 1.88
CA TRP A 237 -9.62 -4.55 1.34
C TRP A 237 -10.58 -5.63 1.82
N VAL A 238 -10.24 -6.92 1.64
CA VAL A 238 -11.07 -8.05 2.09
C VAL A 238 -11.27 -8.01 3.61
N PHE A 239 -10.19 -7.77 4.36
CA PHE A 239 -10.28 -7.68 5.82
C PHE A 239 -11.24 -6.56 6.26
N TYR A 240 -11.22 -5.44 5.56
CA TYR A 240 -12.07 -4.29 5.84
C TYR A 240 -13.53 -4.50 5.40
N SER A 241 -13.76 -5.12 4.24
CA SER A 241 -15.09 -5.27 3.65
C SER A 241 -15.89 -6.42 4.26
N VAL A 242 -15.23 -7.53 4.58
CA VAL A 242 -15.86 -8.74 5.16
C VAL A 242 -15.69 -8.82 6.67
N GLY A 243 -14.62 -8.21 7.17
CA GLY A 243 -14.33 -8.15 8.60
C GLY A 243 -13.40 -9.22 9.13
N HIS A 244 -12.95 -10.15 8.31
CA HIS A 244 -11.92 -11.12 8.66
C HIS A 244 -10.90 -11.25 7.53
N LEU A 245 -9.71 -11.71 7.85
CA LEU A 245 -8.66 -11.97 6.88
C LEU A 245 -9.16 -13.01 5.85
N PRO A 246 -8.66 -12.93 4.61
CA PRO A 246 -8.97 -13.94 3.60
C PRO A 246 -8.61 -15.34 4.11
N SER A 247 -9.54 -16.28 3.96
CA SER A 247 -9.33 -17.68 4.35
C SER A 247 -9.04 -18.60 3.15
N ASP A 248 -9.31 -18.13 1.93
CA ASP A 248 -9.12 -18.92 0.73
C ASP A 248 -7.69 -18.82 0.20
N LEU A 249 -7.18 -19.95 -0.29
CA LEU A 249 -5.83 -20.02 -0.83
C LEU A 249 -5.69 -19.20 -2.12
N VAL A 250 -6.78 -19.01 -2.88
CA VAL A 250 -6.75 -18.33 -4.17
C VAL A 250 -6.43 -16.84 -4.01
N HIS A 251 -6.90 -16.20 -2.93
CA HIS A 251 -6.53 -14.85 -2.56
C HIS A 251 -5.01 -14.72 -2.36
N TYR A 252 -4.42 -15.59 -1.54
CA TYR A 252 -2.98 -15.54 -1.26
C TYR A 252 -2.12 -15.90 -2.47
N THR A 253 -2.54 -16.88 -3.28
CA THR A 253 -1.80 -17.18 -4.52
C THR A 253 -1.86 -16.01 -5.50
N THR A 254 -3.00 -15.34 -5.60
CA THR A 254 -3.21 -14.22 -6.53
C THR A 254 -2.49 -12.96 -6.06
N TYR A 255 -2.76 -12.48 -4.84
CA TYR A 255 -2.30 -11.16 -4.40
C TYR A 255 -0.93 -11.18 -3.71
N TRP A 256 -0.45 -12.31 -3.20
CA TRP A 256 0.88 -12.40 -2.57
C TRP A 256 1.88 -13.16 -3.42
N MET A 257 1.55 -14.41 -3.77
CA MET A 257 2.50 -15.29 -4.46
C MET A 257 2.81 -14.79 -5.87
N ALA A 258 1.80 -14.37 -6.66
CA ALA A 258 2.01 -13.90 -8.02
C ALA A 258 2.91 -12.64 -8.08
N PRO A 259 2.63 -11.55 -7.33
CA PRO A 259 3.50 -10.38 -7.29
C PRO A 259 4.89 -10.69 -6.72
N PHE A 260 5.01 -11.56 -5.70
CA PHE A 260 6.32 -11.90 -5.14
C PHE A 260 7.20 -12.66 -6.13
N LEU A 261 6.64 -13.67 -6.81
CA LEU A 261 7.36 -14.43 -7.83
C LEU A 261 7.75 -13.55 -9.03
N SER A 262 6.84 -12.68 -9.45
CA SER A 262 7.11 -11.66 -10.46
C SER A 262 8.23 -10.72 -10.05
N GLY A 263 8.21 -10.28 -8.78
CA GLY A 263 9.26 -9.45 -8.19
C GLY A 263 10.64 -10.09 -8.21
N VAL A 264 10.73 -11.37 -7.84
CA VAL A 264 11.97 -12.16 -7.94
C VAL A 264 12.44 -12.24 -9.39
N PHE A 265 11.54 -12.63 -10.30
CA PHE A 265 11.84 -12.81 -11.71
C PHE A 265 12.42 -11.54 -12.35
N VAL A 266 11.72 -10.41 -12.23
CA VAL A 266 12.16 -9.13 -12.82
C VAL A 266 13.43 -8.61 -12.14
N THR A 267 13.57 -8.78 -10.83
CA THR A 267 14.79 -8.39 -10.09
C THR A 267 16.02 -9.16 -10.57
N LEU A 268 15.88 -10.48 -10.80
CA LEU A 268 16.97 -11.30 -11.32
C LEU A 268 17.36 -10.89 -12.74
N LEU A 269 16.37 -10.67 -13.62
CA LEU A 269 16.62 -10.18 -14.98
C LEU A 269 17.32 -8.83 -14.98
N TRP A 270 16.81 -7.88 -14.19
CA TRP A 270 17.40 -6.54 -14.06
C TRP A 270 18.83 -6.61 -13.54
N SER A 271 19.06 -7.39 -12.47
CA SER A 271 20.38 -7.58 -11.88
C SER A 271 21.36 -8.19 -12.89
N ALA A 272 20.92 -9.18 -13.68
CA ALA A 272 21.77 -9.85 -14.67
C ALA A 272 22.13 -8.94 -15.83
N ALA A 273 21.17 -8.14 -16.31
CA ALA A 273 21.34 -7.20 -17.41
C ALA A 273 22.23 -6.01 -17.02
N THR A 274 22.08 -5.49 -15.80
CA THR A 274 22.81 -4.30 -15.32
C THR A 274 24.07 -4.62 -14.52
N LYS A 275 24.36 -5.91 -14.27
CA LYS A 275 25.44 -6.38 -13.38
C LYS A 275 25.38 -5.73 -11.99
N SER A 276 24.16 -5.63 -11.44
CA SER A 276 23.89 -4.99 -10.15
C SER A 276 23.27 -5.97 -9.14
N GLY A 277 23.06 -5.51 -7.91
CA GLY A 277 22.36 -6.27 -6.87
C GLY A 277 23.00 -7.61 -6.53
N ILE A 278 22.29 -8.71 -6.79
CA ILE A 278 22.79 -10.07 -6.51
C ILE A 278 24.07 -10.38 -7.30
N PHE A 279 24.19 -9.83 -8.51
CA PHE A 279 25.34 -10.04 -9.39
C PHE A 279 26.38 -8.91 -9.32
N SER A 280 26.33 -8.04 -8.31
CA SER A 280 27.29 -6.92 -8.15
C SER A 280 28.66 -7.35 -7.58
N GLY A 281 28.91 -8.64 -7.41
CA GLY A 281 30.24 -9.18 -7.09
C GLY A 281 30.98 -9.50 -8.38
N GLY A 282 32.08 -8.80 -8.64
CA GLY A 282 32.92 -9.05 -9.80
C GLY A 282 33.44 -10.48 -9.88
N LEU A 283 33.59 -10.95 -11.12
CA LEU A 283 34.79 -11.71 -11.51
C LEU A 283 36.01 -10.80 -11.34
#